data_AF-A0A6C0TS34-F1
#
_entry.id   AF-A0A6C0TS34-F1
#
_cell.length_a   1.000
_cell.length_b   1.000
_cell.length_c   1.000
_cell.angle_alpha   90.00
_cell.angle_beta   90.00
_cell.angle_gamma   90.00
#
_symmetry.space_group_name_H-M   'P 1'
#
loop_
_entity.id
_entity.type
_entity.pdbx_description
1 polymer ?
#
loop_
_entity_poly.entity_id
_entity_poly.type
_entity_poly.pdbx_seq_one_letter_code
_entity_poly.pdbx_strand_id
1 'polypeptide(L)'
;MTVLADQPQKHRPLLHKLGKKKYQTYKSRIHLLTYIGLAIELLAGSNRRLAERFGIALGTRYSATVLVERAQLADPSRMGVDQLAAQSWEIVRRYCNSLDPVISERHIPPSKRLHMGKIEAAAAVDSAIRVWNAMINLTHSDMPMRGFHLVKLLQLSNKTLPERYGTILIDELHDAPRVMVEVLQRSGLPLRMLGDRYQNFRGLDLPFTGTLLTCEMTVSLRAGTRMADYVNPLINMHPLRSTSPFSADARKTTEFHEYPADGLPLEPAVMPAPDEWGVVDMLIRGRKQGRAVDVFDPGRTLSHFVKDCRELLKHGRRSTHGALRRYDSWESVARAMIWSPAFQRVEEWLKNGDHFDLSYRSVPESELIGRPLNLIAVKLHDIKSFELPILALPETLYYLAREGSQRELARTLSMLYTAVTRGAERVHLPDSHREWLTYLDNPVTA
;
A
#
# COMPACT_ATOMS: atom_id res chain seq x y z
N MET A 1 19.52 13.38 -15.18
CA MET A 1 19.10 12.92 -13.83
C MET A 1 17.69 12.39 -13.97
N THR A 2 17.44 11.20 -13.45
CA THR A 2 16.13 10.53 -13.53
C THR A 2 15.62 10.31 -12.14
N VAL A 3 14.41 10.80 -11.83
CA VAL A 3 13.74 10.57 -10.55
C VAL A 3 12.68 9.49 -10.77
N LEU A 4 12.77 8.44 -9.97
CA LEU A 4 11.85 7.30 -9.95
C LEU A 4 11.05 7.33 -8.65
N ALA A 5 9.73 7.35 -8.79
CA ALA A 5 8.78 7.29 -7.69
C ALA A 5 7.45 6.70 -8.19
N ASP A 6 6.55 6.31 -7.31
CA ASP A 6 5.19 5.92 -7.72
C ASP A 6 4.39 7.11 -8.25
N GLN A 7 4.60 8.29 -7.64
CA GLN A 7 3.94 9.54 -8.02
C GLN A 7 4.96 10.67 -8.28
N PRO A 8 5.80 10.55 -9.33
CA PRO A 8 6.91 11.46 -9.57
C PRO A 8 6.45 12.90 -9.89
N GLN A 9 5.17 13.08 -10.21
CA GLN A 9 4.57 14.39 -10.45
C GLN A 9 4.61 15.29 -9.21
N LYS A 10 4.66 14.71 -7.99
CA LYS A 10 4.81 15.44 -6.73
C LYS A 10 6.08 16.30 -6.66
N HIS A 11 7.09 15.99 -7.48
CA HIS A 11 8.32 16.79 -7.55
C HIS A 11 8.24 17.95 -8.55
N ARG A 12 7.20 18.05 -9.39
CA ARG A 12 7.07 19.16 -10.34
C ARG A 12 7.07 20.53 -9.65
N PRO A 13 6.38 20.76 -8.51
CA PRO A 13 6.46 22.04 -7.79
C PRO A 13 7.88 22.42 -7.38
N LEU A 14 8.72 21.45 -7.00
CA LEU A 14 10.13 21.71 -6.67
C LEU A 14 10.92 22.20 -7.89
N LEU A 15 10.60 21.69 -9.08
CA LEU A 15 11.19 22.16 -10.33
C LEU A 15 10.75 23.59 -10.67
N HIS A 16 9.50 23.96 -10.36
CA HIS A 16 9.01 25.33 -10.53
C HIS A 16 9.68 26.32 -9.57
N LYS A 17 10.09 25.88 -8.37
CA LYS A 17 10.86 26.70 -7.40
C LYS A 17 12.29 27.04 -7.86
N LEU A 18 12.84 26.36 -8.88
CA LEU A 18 14.17 26.67 -9.42
C LEU A 18 14.24 28.03 -10.14
N GLY A 19 13.11 28.72 -10.34
CA GLY A 19 13.01 29.94 -11.11
C GLY A 19 13.00 29.67 -12.62
N LYS A 20 12.31 30.52 -13.40
CA LYS A 20 11.97 30.28 -14.82
C LYS A 20 13.21 29.96 -15.69
N LYS A 21 14.32 30.67 -15.49
CA LYS A 21 15.56 30.50 -16.28
C LYS A 21 16.27 29.16 -16.02
N LYS A 22 16.44 28.78 -14.75
CA LYS A 22 17.05 27.49 -14.39
C LYS A 22 16.12 26.33 -14.75
N TYR A 23 14.82 26.47 -14.51
CA TYR A 23 13.85 25.46 -14.90
C TYR A 23 13.91 25.13 -16.40
N GLN A 24 13.89 26.15 -17.28
CA GLN A 24 14.01 25.91 -18.73
C GLN A 24 15.34 25.23 -19.11
N THR A 25 16.42 25.55 -18.41
CA THR A 25 17.75 24.95 -18.63
C THR A 25 17.81 23.48 -18.20
N TYR A 26 17.16 23.12 -17.09
CA TYR A 26 17.23 21.77 -16.50
C TYR A 26 16.06 20.86 -16.86
N LYS A 27 14.93 21.39 -17.34
CA LYS A 27 13.72 20.61 -17.64
C LYS A 27 13.98 19.47 -18.61
N SER A 28 14.84 19.67 -19.62
CA SER A 28 15.23 18.62 -20.57
C SER A 28 16.22 17.59 -20.01
N ARG A 29 16.83 17.86 -18.85
CA ARG A 29 17.83 17.02 -18.18
C ARG A 29 17.27 16.23 -16.99
N ILE A 30 16.01 16.48 -16.62
CA ILE A 30 15.32 15.84 -15.50
C ILE A 30 14.17 14.99 -16.03
N HIS A 31 14.30 13.68 -15.89
CA HIS A 31 13.26 12.72 -16.24
C HIS A 31 12.48 12.33 -15.00
N LEU A 32 11.16 12.50 -15.01
CA LEU A 32 10.25 12.07 -13.95
C LEU A 32 9.50 10.84 -14.44
N LEU A 33 9.85 9.66 -13.93
CA LEU A 33 9.29 8.39 -14.41
C LEU A 33 8.72 7.57 -13.26
N THR A 34 7.64 6.85 -13.53
CA THR A 34 7.19 5.76 -12.64
C THR A 34 7.99 4.51 -12.93
N TYR A 35 8.02 3.56 -11.99
CA TYR A 35 8.64 2.25 -12.23
C TYR A 35 8.04 1.54 -13.47
N ILE A 36 6.73 1.69 -13.68
CA ILE A 36 6.02 1.16 -14.85
C ILE A 36 6.46 1.89 -16.12
N GLY A 37 6.52 3.22 -16.08
CA GLY A 37 6.93 4.04 -17.22
C GLY A 37 8.35 3.72 -17.68
N LEU A 38 9.29 3.56 -16.73
CA LEU A 38 10.66 3.12 -17.03
C LEU A 38 10.67 1.72 -17.66
N ALA A 39 9.90 0.78 -17.11
CA ALA A 39 9.84 -0.58 -17.66
C ALA A 39 9.31 -0.61 -19.09
N ILE A 40 8.27 0.17 -19.40
CA ILE A 40 7.75 0.30 -20.77
C ILE A 40 8.81 0.92 -21.68
N GLU A 41 9.48 2.00 -21.28
CA GLU A 41 10.49 2.66 -22.12
C GLU A 41 11.65 1.72 -22.45
N LEU A 42 12.14 0.95 -21.49
CA LEU A 42 13.24 0.02 -21.69
C LEU A 42 12.84 -1.23 -22.49
N LEU A 43 11.66 -1.80 -22.21
CA LEU A 43 11.16 -2.99 -22.91
C LEU A 43 10.77 -2.67 -24.36
N ALA A 44 10.09 -1.56 -24.60
CA ALA A 44 9.63 -1.17 -25.93
C ALA A 44 10.73 -0.48 -26.76
N GLY A 45 11.69 0.20 -26.12
CA GLY A 45 12.69 1.01 -26.82
C GLY A 45 12.01 2.04 -27.73
N SER A 46 12.38 2.06 -29.01
CA SER A 46 11.75 2.93 -30.02
C SER A 46 10.45 2.35 -30.63
N ASN A 47 10.04 1.14 -30.26
CA ASN A 47 8.87 0.49 -30.84
C ASN A 47 7.56 0.99 -30.18
N ARG A 48 6.98 2.03 -30.79
CA ARG A 48 5.73 2.63 -30.31
C ARG A 48 4.55 1.65 -30.25
N ARG A 49 4.43 0.75 -31.22
CA ARG A 49 3.35 -0.27 -31.24
C ARG A 49 3.46 -1.23 -30.06
N LEU A 50 4.68 -1.59 -29.68
CA LEU A 50 4.93 -2.43 -28.50
C LEU A 50 4.60 -1.70 -27.19
N ALA A 51 4.96 -0.42 -27.08
CA ALA A 51 4.56 0.41 -25.94
C ALA A 51 3.03 0.52 -25.82
N GLU A 52 2.32 0.72 -26.93
CA GLU A 52 0.85 0.75 -26.97
C GLU A 52 0.23 -0.59 -26.54
N ARG A 53 0.80 -1.73 -26.97
CA ARG A 53 0.37 -3.06 -26.51
C ARG A 53 0.51 -3.24 -25.00
N PHE A 54 1.63 -2.81 -24.41
CA PHE A 54 1.78 -2.81 -22.95
C PHE A 54 0.74 -1.92 -22.26
N GLY A 55 0.46 -0.74 -22.83
CA GLY A 55 -0.58 0.16 -22.34
C GLY A 55 -1.97 -0.48 -22.33
N ILE A 56 -2.34 -1.16 -23.42
CA ILE A 56 -3.61 -1.90 -23.52
C ILE A 56 -3.66 -3.01 -22.46
N ALA A 57 -2.63 -3.86 -22.37
CA ALA A 57 -2.59 -4.97 -21.43
C ALA A 57 -2.67 -4.52 -19.96
N LEU A 58 -2.08 -3.36 -19.62
CA LEU A 58 -2.19 -2.75 -18.28
C LEU A 58 -3.61 -2.23 -17.99
N GLY A 59 -4.32 -1.74 -19.00
CA GLY A 59 -5.71 -1.28 -18.89
C GLY A 59 -6.73 -2.41 -18.86
N THR A 60 -6.35 -3.62 -19.29
CA THR A 60 -7.24 -4.77 -19.36
C THR A 60 -7.69 -5.24 -17.96
N ARG A 61 -9.01 -5.37 -17.81
CA ARG A 61 -9.65 -5.87 -16.58
C ARG A 61 -9.36 -7.35 -16.38
N TYR A 62 -9.26 -7.75 -15.12
CA TYR A 62 -9.09 -9.16 -14.78
C TYR A 62 -10.35 -9.96 -15.15
N SER A 63 -10.17 -11.10 -15.82
CA SER A 63 -11.21 -12.09 -16.09
C SER A 63 -10.63 -13.49 -15.87
N ALA A 64 -11.25 -14.28 -14.98
CA ALA A 64 -10.81 -15.64 -14.69
C ALA A 64 -10.94 -16.54 -15.92
N THR A 65 -12.06 -16.44 -16.64
CA THR A 65 -12.34 -17.19 -17.87
C THR A 65 -11.28 -16.95 -18.93
N VAL A 66 -10.99 -15.67 -19.25
CA VAL A 66 -9.96 -15.32 -20.25
C VAL A 66 -8.60 -15.88 -19.83
N LEU A 67 -8.24 -15.76 -18.56
CA LEU A 67 -6.97 -16.26 -18.05
C LEU A 67 -6.84 -17.78 -18.20
N VAL A 68 -7.89 -18.54 -17.84
CA VAL A 68 -7.93 -20.01 -17.97
C VAL A 68 -7.89 -20.44 -19.43
N GLU A 69 -8.70 -19.82 -20.29
CA GLU A 69 -8.78 -20.15 -21.72
C GLU A 69 -7.48 -19.83 -22.46
N ARG A 70 -6.94 -18.62 -22.29
CA ARG A 70 -5.72 -18.18 -22.97
C ARG A 70 -4.48 -18.96 -22.52
N ALA A 71 -4.43 -19.31 -21.24
CA ALA A 71 -3.35 -20.15 -20.70
C ALA A 71 -3.59 -21.66 -20.92
N GLN A 72 -4.74 -22.05 -21.47
CA GLN A 72 -5.13 -23.44 -21.71
C GLN A 72 -4.98 -24.29 -20.45
N LEU A 73 -5.50 -23.80 -19.32
CA LEU A 73 -5.38 -24.50 -18.05
C LEU A 73 -6.33 -25.69 -18.01
N ALA A 74 -5.81 -26.83 -17.56
CA ALA A 74 -6.62 -27.97 -17.17
C ALA A 74 -6.99 -27.85 -15.69
N ASP A 75 -8.20 -28.26 -15.32
CA ASP A 75 -8.66 -28.30 -13.93
C ASP A 75 -8.82 -29.75 -13.45
N PRO A 76 -7.72 -30.52 -13.28
CA PRO A 76 -7.79 -31.93 -12.90
C PRO A 76 -8.41 -32.12 -11.51
N SER A 77 -8.31 -31.11 -10.66
CA SER A 77 -8.81 -31.11 -9.28
C SER A 77 -10.25 -30.59 -9.15
N ARG A 78 -10.91 -30.22 -10.26
CA ARG A 78 -12.27 -29.65 -10.29
C ARG A 78 -12.46 -28.46 -9.34
N MET A 79 -11.44 -27.60 -9.24
CA MET A 79 -11.43 -26.39 -8.41
C MET A 79 -12.42 -25.32 -8.91
N GLY A 80 -12.78 -25.39 -10.20
CA GLY A 80 -13.53 -24.36 -10.88
C GLY A 80 -12.64 -23.23 -11.40
N VAL A 81 -13.11 -22.62 -12.50
CA VAL A 81 -12.39 -21.59 -13.29
C VAL A 81 -11.86 -20.45 -12.41
N ASP A 82 -12.69 -19.93 -11.51
CA ASP A 82 -12.30 -18.79 -10.67
C ASP A 82 -11.20 -19.12 -9.68
N GLN A 83 -11.27 -20.29 -9.03
CA GLN A 83 -10.32 -20.69 -8.01
C GLN A 83 -8.97 -21.04 -8.64
N LEU A 84 -8.99 -21.73 -9.79
CA LEU A 84 -7.80 -22.06 -10.57
C LEU A 84 -7.09 -20.78 -11.08
N ALA A 85 -7.86 -19.82 -11.62
CA ALA A 85 -7.33 -18.53 -12.05
C ALA A 85 -6.74 -17.73 -10.88
N ALA A 86 -7.45 -17.65 -9.76
CA ALA A 86 -6.99 -16.94 -8.57
C ALA A 86 -5.73 -17.56 -7.96
N GLN A 87 -5.64 -18.90 -7.91
CA GLN A 87 -4.45 -19.60 -7.44
C GLN A 87 -3.25 -19.31 -8.35
N SER A 88 -3.42 -19.47 -9.68
CA SER A 88 -2.36 -19.24 -10.65
C SER A 88 -1.88 -17.78 -10.65
N TRP A 89 -2.82 -16.82 -10.62
CA TRP A 89 -2.50 -15.39 -10.53
C TRP A 89 -1.71 -15.05 -9.26
N GLU A 90 -2.08 -15.62 -8.11
CA GLU A 90 -1.38 -15.38 -6.85
C GLU A 90 0.05 -15.93 -6.87
N ILE A 91 0.28 -17.10 -7.46
CA ILE A 91 1.63 -17.67 -7.66
C ILE A 91 2.45 -16.77 -8.59
N VAL A 92 1.89 -16.33 -9.72
CA VAL A 92 2.54 -15.39 -10.64
C VAL A 92 2.87 -14.07 -9.96
N ARG A 93 1.95 -13.53 -9.14
CA ARG A 93 2.18 -12.31 -8.36
C ARG A 93 3.35 -12.48 -7.41
N ARG A 94 3.44 -13.59 -6.69
CA ARG A 94 4.57 -13.88 -5.77
C ARG A 94 5.89 -14.01 -6.54
N TYR A 95 5.88 -14.69 -7.68
CA TYR A 95 7.03 -14.76 -8.60
C TYR A 95 7.48 -13.39 -9.12
N CYS A 96 6.55 -12.53 -9.52
CA CYS A 96 6.88 -11.19 -9.99
C CYS A 96 7.44 -10.28 -8.89
N ASN A 97 7.26 -10.63 -7.62
CA ASN A 97 7.84 -9.92 -6.48
C ASN A 97 9.15 -10.57 -5.98
N SER A 98 9.60 -11.69 -6.56
CA SER A 98 10.86 -12.34 -6.24
C SER A 98 11.93 -12.07 -7.29
N LEU A 99 13.20 -12.24 -6.90
CA LEU A 99 14.35 -12.13 -7.81
C LEU A 99 14.57 -13.42 -8.63
N ASP A 100 13.75 -14.43 -8.41
CA ASP A 100 13.93 -15.75 -8.98
C ASP A 100 13.78 -15.75 -10.51
N PRO A 101 14.61 -16.50 -11.26
CA PRO A 101 14.51 -16.52 -12.72
C PRO A 101 13.35 -17.38 -13.24
N VAL A 102 12.81 -18.28 -12.40
CA VAL A 102 11.76 -19.24 -12.78
C VAL A 102 10.71 -19.40 -11.67
N ILE A 103 9.47 -19.70 -12.09
CA ILE A 103 8.37 -20.08 -11.18
C ILE A 103 8.65 -21.49 -10.63
N SER A 104 8.30 -21.71 -9.37
CA SER A 104 8.56 -22.94 -8.62
C SER A 104 7.70 -22.98 -7.37
N GLU A 105 7.73 -24.10 -6.63
CA GLU A 105 6.87 -24.32 -5.45
C GLU A 105 7.01 -23.24 -4.36
N ARG A 106 8.16 -22.56 -4.25
CA ARG A 106 8.36 -21.46 -3.27
C ARG A 106 7.44 -20.26 -3.50
N HIS A 107 6.89 -20.15 -4.70
CA HIS A 107 5.96 -19.10 -5.08
C HIS A 107 4.52 -19.44 -4.68
N ILE A 108 4.23 -20.69 -4.30
CA ILE A 108 2.95 -21.04 -3.70
C ILE A 108 2.85 -20.36 -2.33
N PRO A 109 1.70 -19.73 -1.97
CA PRO A 109 1.50 -19.20 -0.63
C PRO A 109 1.77 -20.26 0.44
N PRO A 110 2.56 -19.97 1.50
CA PRO A 110 2.95 -20.97 2.50
C PRO A 110 1.75 -21.69 3.12
N SER A 111 0.68 -20.94 3.44
CA SER A 111 -0.57 -21.50 3.96
C SER A 111 -1.22 -22.51 3.03
N LYS A 112 -1.18 -22.30 1.71
CA LYS A 112 -1.67 -23.26 0.72
C LYS A 112 -0.70 -24.42 0.55
N ARG A 113 0.61 -24.12 0.48
CA ARG A 113 1.65 -25.13 0.25
C ARG A 113 1.67 -26.20 1.33
N LEU A 114 1.40 -25.85 2.59
CA LEU A 114 1.33 -26.78 3.72
C LEU A 114 0.27 -27.88 3.55
N HIS A 115 -0.80 -27.60 2.80
CA HIS A 115 -1.91 -28.53 2.58
C HIS A 115 -1.86 -29.23 1.21
N MET A 116 -0.80 -29.02 0.42
CA MET A 116 -0.67 -29.56 -0.93
C MET A 116 0.28 -30.76 -0.98
N GLY A 117 -0.18 -31.82 -1.67
CA GLY A 117 0.70 -32.91 -2.10
C GLY A 117 1.67 -32.47 -3.19
N LYS A 118 2.72 -33.28 -3.46
CA LYS A 118 3.73 -32.96 -4.49
C LYS A 118 3.14 -32.79 -5.89
N ILE A 119 2.20 -33.67 -6.28
CA ILE A 119 1.56 -33.63 -7.60
C ILE A 119 0.69 -32.36 -7.74
N GLU A 120 -0.07 -32.02 -6.71
CA GLU A 120 -0.91 -30.82 -6.69
C GLU A 120 -0.06 -29.54 -6.75
N ALA A 121 1.03 -29.48 -5.97
CA ALA A 121 1.97 -28.36 -6.01
C ALA A 121 2.61 -28.21 -7.40
N ALA A 122 3.01 -29.32 -8.04
CA ALA A 122 3.55 -29.30 -9.40
C ALA A 122 2.51 -28.81 -10.43
N ALA A 123 1.25 -29.26 -10.34
CA ALA A 123 0.17 -28.81 -11.21
C ALA A 123 -0.15 -27.32 -11.03
N ALA A 124 -0.10 -26.80 -9.80
CA ALA A 124 -0.27 -25.38 -9.51
C ALA A 124 0.88 -24.54 -10.09
N VAL A 125 2.12 -25.04 -10.04
CA VAL A 125 3.28 -24.40 -10.66
C VAL A 125 3.17 -24.40 -12.19
N ASP A 126 2.81 -25.53 -12.81
CA ASP A 126 2.61 -25.62 -14.26
C ASP A 126 1.52 -24.64 -14.73
N SER A 127 0.39 -24.59 -14.01
CA SER A 127 -0.68 -23.64 -14.30
C SER A 127 -0.21 -22.19 -14.23
N ALA A 128 0.55 -21.83 -13.18
CA ALA A 128 1.12 -20.50 -13.06
C ALA A 128 2.13 -20.17 -14.18
N ILE A 129 2.94 -21.14 -14.62
CA ILE A 129 3.87 -20.97 -15.76
C ILE A 129 3.10 -20.70 -17.05
N ARG A 130 2.04 -21.47 -17.33
CA ARG A 130 1.17 -21.25 -18.49
C ARG A 130 0.52 -19.87 -18.48
N VAL A 131 0.01 -19.46 -17.32
CA VAL A 131 -0.57 -18.12 -17.14
C VAL A 131 0.45 -17.03 -17.39
N TRP A 132 1.65 -17.13 -16.80
CA TRP A 132 2.73 -16.17 -17.03
C TRP A 132 3.09 -16.08 -18.52
N ASN A 133 3.27 -17.21 -19.20
CA ASN A 133 3.60 -17.27 -20.62
C ASN A 133 2.51 -16.64 -21.49
N ALA A 134 1.23 -16.92 -21.20
CA ALA A 134 0.11 -16.30 -21.88
C ALA A 134 0.03 -14.78 -21.64
N MET A 135 0.37 -14.30 -20.43
CA MET A 135 0.40 -12.86 -20.13
C MET A 135 1.50 -12.11 -20.87
N ILE A 136 2.71 -12.67 -20.94
CA ILE A 136 3.83 -12.02 -21.63
C ILE A 136 3.76 -12.18 -23.15
N ASN A 137 2.88 -13.06 -23.64
CA ASN A 137 2.55 -13.14 -25.05
C ASN A 137 1.57 -12.02 -25.45
N LEU A 138 2.13 -10.88 -25.86
CA LEU A 138 1.38 -9.68 -26.22
C LEU A 138 0.54 -9.79 -27.52
N THR A 139 0.43 -10.98 -28.12
CA THR A 139 -0.61 -11.25 -29.13
C THR A 139 -1.99 -11.35 -28.49
N HIS A 140 -2.07 -11.70 -27.19
CA HIS A 140 -3.32 -11.72 -26.44
C HIS A 140 -3.59 -10.34 -25.83
N SER A 141 -4.22 -9.45 -26.59
CA SER A 141 -4.55 -8.09 -26.12
C SER A 141 -5.56 -8.07 -24.95
N ASP A 142 -6.27 -9.17 -24.76
CA ASP A 142 -7.25 -9.40 -23.70
C ASP A 142 -6.64 -10.01 -22.44
N MET A 143 -5.35 -10.36 -22.43
CA MET A 143 -4.68 -10.84 -21.23
C MET A 143 -4.36 -9.67 -20.28
N PRO A 144 -4.83 -9.73 -19.01
CA PRO A 144 -4.61 -8.65 -18.05
C PRO A 144 -3.17 -8.66 -17.54
N MET A 145 -2.48 -7.53 -17.66
CA MET A 145 -1.19 -7.27 -17.01
C MET A 145 -1.31 -6.22 -15.91
N ARG A 146 -0.29 -6.15 -15.05
CA ARG A 146 -0.15 -5.19 -13.95
C ARG A 146 1.28 -4.70 -13.93
N GLY A 147 1.54 -3.57 -13.27
CA GLY A 147 2.88 -2.97 -13.21
C GLY A 147 3.97 -3.96 -12.77
N PHE A 148 3.68 -4.79 -11.76
CA PHE A 148 4.64 -5.80 -11.29
C PHE A 148 4.99 -6.87 -12.34
N HIS A 149 4.09 -7.21 -13.26
CA HIS A 149 4.39 -8.13 -14.37
C HIS A 149 5.39 -7.50 -15.34
N LEU A 150 5.25 -6.21 -15.66
CA LEU A 150 6.18 -5.50 -16.54
C LEU A 150 7.55 -5.32 -15.91
N VAL A 151 7.60 -4.98 -14.62
CA VAL A 151 8.87 -4.87 -13.88
C VAL A 151 9.58 -6.23 -13.84
N LYS A 152 8.84 -7.33 -13.65
CA LYS A 152 9.39 -8.69 -13.74
C LYS A 152 9.92 -9.00 -15.14
N LEU A 153 9.15 -8.67 -16.18
CA LEU A 153 9.58 -8.86 -17.56
C LEU A 153 10.85 -8.07 -17.89
N LEU A 154 10.95 -6.83 -17.40
CA LEU A 154 12.17 -6.02 -17.51
C LEU A 154 13.36 -6.72 -16.87
N GLN A 155 13.20 -7.21 -15.63
CA GLN A 155 14.26 -7.92 -14.92
C GLN A 155 14.75 -9.15 -15.70
N LEU A 156 13.84 -9.96 -16.23
CA LEU A 156 14.17 -11.15 -17.03
C LEU A 156 14.77 -10.81 -18.40
N SER A 157 14.44 -9.66 -18.98
CA SER A 157 15.00 -9.22 -20.27
C SER A 157 16.49 -8.91 -20.23
N ASN A 158 17.07 -8.88 -19.04
CA ASN A 158 18.44 -8.51 -18.75
C ASN A 158 18.91 -7.14 -19.29
N LYS A 159 17.96 -6.27 -19.69
CA LYS A 159 18.27 -4.92 -20.14
C LYS A 159 18.83 -4.07 -19.01
N THR A 160 19.85 -3.29 -19.31
CA THR A 160 20.41 -2.26 -18.43
C THR A 160 19.90 -0.88 -18.83
N LEU A 161 19.97 0.07 -17.90
CA LEU A 161 19.62 1.46 -18.20
C LEU A 161 20.74 2.10 -19.05
N PRO A 162 20.42 2.70 -20.21
CA PRO A 162 21.41 3.43 -21.01
C PRO A 162 21.93 4.68 -20.30
N GLU A 163 23.16 5.08 -20.65
CA GLU A 163 23.86 6.24 -20.04
C GLU A 163 23.08 7.56 -20.08
N ARG A 164 22.15 7.72 -21.04
CA ARG A 164 21.29 8.90 -21.16
C ARG A 164 20.51 9.23 -19.88
N TYR A 165 20.20 8.25 -19.05
CA TYR A 165 19.50 8.48 -17.78
C TYR A 165 20.39 9.17 -16.72
N GLY A 166 21.71 9.08 -16.88
CA GLY A 166 22.71 9.64 -15.97
C GLY A 166 22.54 9.13 -14.54
N THR A 167 22.47 10.03 -13.57
CA THR A 167 22.15 9.67 -12.18
C THR A 167 20.68 9.32 -12.00
N ILE A 168 20.42 8.19 -11.32
CA ILE A 168 19.09 7.78 -10.89
C ILE A 168 18.87 8.18 -9.43
N LEU A 169 17.75 8.82 -9.14
CA LEU A 169 17.24 9.10 -7.80
C LEU A 169 15.99 8.25 -7.59
N ILE A 170 16.01 7.34 -6.61
CA ILE A 170 14.81 6.63 -6.15
C ILE A 170 14.25 7.39 -4.96
N ASP A 171 12.99 7.79 -5.04
CA ASP A 171 12.23 8.30 -3.90
C ASP A 171 11.30 7.22 -3.35
N GLU A 172 11.00 7.29 -2.05
CA GLU A 172 10.20 6.31 -1.32
C GLU A 172 10.68 4.86 -1.55
N LEU A 173 11.99 4.62 -1.35
CA LEU A 173 12.63 3.32 -1.56
C LEU A 173 11.92 2.16 -0.84
N HIS A 174 11.29 2.43 0.31
CA HIS A 174 10.51 1.43 1.06
C HIS A 174 9.29 0.90 0.30
N ASP A 175 8.76 1.67 -0.66
CA ASP A 175 7.66 1.26 -1.55
C ASP A 175 8.17 0.72 -2.90
N ALA A 176 9.48 0.79 -3.17
CA ALA A 176 10.06 0.32 -4.42
C ALA A 176 9.98 -1.22 -4.56
N PRO A 177 9.63 -1.76 -5.73
CA PRO A 177 9.72 -3.20 -5.96
C PRO A 177 11.18 -3.67 -5.91
N ARG A 178 11.50 -4.70 -5.11
CA ARG A 178 12.85 -5.29 -5.02
C ARG A 178 13.43 -5.68 -6.39
N VAL A 179 12.56 -6.18 -7.27
CA VAL A 179 12.90 -6.54 -8.65
C VAL A 179 13.37 -5.32 -9.46
N MET A 180 12.76 -4.14 -9.25
CA MET A 180 13.21 -2.91 -9.90
C MET A 180 14.55 -2.45 -9.35
N VAL A 181 14.76 -2.53 -8.03
CA VAL A 181 16.04 -2.16 -7.42
C VAL A 181 17.19 -3.00 -7.99
N GLU A 182 17.00 -4.31 -8.16
CA GLU A 182 18.01 -5.19 -8.79
C GLU A 182 18.37 -4.75 -10.23
N VAL A 183 17.37 -4.39 -11.05
CA VAL A 183 17.60 -3.89 -12.41
C VAL A 183 18.42 -2.60 -12.39
N LEU A 184 18.09 -1.68 -11.48
CA LEU A 184 18.80 -0.41 -11.36
C LEU A 184 20.24 -0.62 -10.89
N GLN A 185 20.47 -1.50 -9.92
CA GLN A 185 21.82 -1.81 -9.44
C GLN A 185 22.70 -2.41 -10.54
N ARG A 186 22.13 -3.29 -11.37
CA ARG A 186 22.84 -3.88 -12.51
C ARG A 186 23.19 -2.90 -13.62
N SER A 187 22.55 -1.73 -13.67
CA SER A 187 22.81 -0.76 -14.74
C SER A 187 24.18 -0.06 -14.63
N GLY A 188 24.82 -0.11 -13.45
CA GLY A 188 26.09 0.59 -13.20
C GLY A 188 25.97 2.12 -13.15
N LEU A 189 24.77 2.68 -13.33
CA LEU A 189 24.54 4.12 -13.22
C LEU A 189 24.62 4.60 -11.77
N PRO A 190 25.08 5.84 -11.51
CA PRO A 190 25.06 6.40 -10.17
C PRO A 190 23.66 6.42 -9.58
N LEU A 191 23.48 5.71 -8.46
CA LEU A 191 22.20 5.54 -7.77
C LEU A 191 22.19 6.32 -6.47
N ARG A 192 21.19 7.17 -6.28
CA ARG A 192 20.85 7.82 -5.01
C ARG A 192 19.47 7.33 -4.60
N MET A 193 19.31 6.89 -3.37
CA MET A 193 18.04 6.35 -2.89
C MET A 193 17.66 7.03 -1.60
N LEU A 194 16.40 7.44 -1.53
CA LEU A 194 15.79 8.05 -0.37
C LEU A 194 14.66 7.13 0.08
N GLY A 195 14.60 6.84 1.38
CA GLY A 195 13.52 6.05 1.92
C GLY A 195 13.60 5.96 3.43
N ASP A 196 12.43 5.81 4.02
CA ASP A 196 12.26 5.56 5.46
C ASP A 196 11.84 4.11 5.68
N ARG A 197 12.70 3.32 6.36
CA ARG A 197 12.45 1.90 6.59
C ARG A 197 11.26 1.63 7.51
N TYR A 198 10.86 2.61 8.33
CA TYR A 198 9.71 2.52 9.23
C TYR A 198 8.39 2.87 8.52
N GLN A 199 8.41 3.25 7.24
CA GLN A 199 7.20 3.52 6.45
C GLN A 199 6.77 2.34 5.57
N ASN A 200 7.43 1.17 5.69
CA ASN A 200 7.06 -0.02 4.94
C ASN A 200 5.90 -0.79 5.58
N PHE A 201 4.69 -0.67 5.03
CA PHE A 201 3.48 -1.35 5.54
C PHE A 201 3.52 -2.88 5.41
N ARG A 202 4.58 -3.48 4.87
CA ARG A 202 4.78 -4.94 4.90
C ARG A 202 5.60 -5.40 6.10
N GLY A 203 6.09 -4.47 6.92
CA GLY A 203 7.01 -4.73 8.03
C GLY A 203 8.37 -5.24 7.55
N LEU A 204 8.77 -4.87 6.33
CA LEU A 204 10.02 -5.30 5.71
C LEU A 204 11.01 -4.14 5.68
N ASP A 205 12.30 -4.47 5.71
CA ASP A 205 13.36 -3.50 5.50
C ASP A 205 13.39 -2.95 4.06
N LEU A 206 14.27 -1.98 3.81
CA LEU A 206 14.51 -1.41 2.49
C LEU A 206 14.95 -2.52 1.50
N PRO A 207 14.39 -2.55 0.29
CA PRO A 207 14.61 -3.63 -0.68
C PRO A 207 15.94 -3.49 -1.43
N PHE A 208 17.06 -3.48 -0.72
CA PHE A 208 18.40 -3.31 -1.30
C PHE A 208 19.38 -4.42 -0.87
N THR A 209 20.39 -4.69 -1.71
CA THR A 209 21.48 -5.63 -1.41
C THR A 209 22.83 -5.05 -1.83
N GLY A 210 23.84 -5.06 -0.95
CA GLY A 210 25.21 -4.63 -1.24
C GLY A 210 25.74 -3.57 -0.27
N THR A 211 26.94 -3.05 -0.57
CA THR A 211 27.58 -2.00 0.24
C THR A 211 27.09 -0.63 -0.19
N LEU A 212 26.53 0.13 0.75
CA LEU A 212 26.08 1.51 0.55
C LEU A 212 26.90 2.47 1.40
N LEU A 213 27.23 3.62 0.82
CA LEU A 213 27.44 4.81 1.63
C LEU A 213 26.08 5.25 2.15
N THR A 214 25.80 4.95 3.41
CA THR A 214 24.57 5.34 4.08
C THR A 214 24.77 6.68 4.79
N CYS A 215 23.76 7.53 4.71
CA CYS A 215 23.64 8.72 5.54
C CYS A 215 22.24 8.68 6.14
N GLU A 216 22.16 8.67 7.47
CA GLU A 216 20.88 8.72 8.17
C GLU A 216 20.49 10.18 8.40
N MET A 217 19.23 10.52 8.09
CA MET A 217 18.65 11.81 8.44
C MET A 217 17.69 11.59 9.60
N THR A 218 18.10 12.02 10.79
CA THR A 218 17.34 11.79 12.03
C THR A 218 16.51 12.99 12.46
N VAL A 219 16.79 14.19 11.90
CA VAL A 219 16.12 15.43 12.27
C VAL A 219 14.91 15.67 11.36
N SER A 220 13.71 15.63 11.94
CA SER A 220 12.48 16.06 11.28
C SER A 220 12.39 17.58 11.24
N LEU A 221 12.16 18.12 10.06
CA LEU A 221 11.85 19.54 9.86
C LEU A 221 10.34 19.83 9.92
N ARG A 222 9.50 18.81 10.12
CA ARG A 222 8.03 18.92 10.07
C ARG A 222 7.41 19.12 11.44
N ALA A 223 7.85 18.33 12.40
CA ALA A 223 7.26 18.26 13.73
C ALA A 223 8.16 18.90 14.79
N GLY A 224 7.54 19.33 15.89
CA GLY A 224 8.19 19.86 17.08
C GLY A 224 8.64 18.78 18.06
N THR A 225 9.37 19.19 19.10
CA THR A 225 10.10 18.32 20.03
C THR A 225 9.28 17.17 20.63
N ARG A 226 8.03 17.42 21.05
CA ARG A 226 7.14 16.39 21.62
C ARG A 226 6.85 15.21 20.70
N MET A 227 7.01 15.38 19.38
CA MET A 227 6.87 14.28 18.43
C MET A 227 7.92 13.18 18.68
N ALA A 228 9.13 13.57 19.10
CA ALA A 228 10.20 12.61 19.37
C ALA A 228 9.86 11.69 20.55
N ASP A 229 9.16 12.20 21.56
CA ASP A 229 8.73 11.43 22.73
C ASP A 229 7.77 10.29 22.37
N TYR A 230 6.97 10.47 21.31
CA TYR A 230 6.03 9.46 20.83
C TYR A 230 6.65 8.55 19.76
N VAL A 231 7.46 9.11 18.86
CA VAL A 231 8.04 8.38 17.71
C VAL A 231 9.18 7.45 18.14
N ASN A 232 10.06 7.87 19.05
CA ASN A 232 11.21 7.05 19.46
C ASN A 232 10.80 5.72 20.12
N PRO A 233 9.77 5.66 20.99
CA PRO A 233 9.23 4.38 21.46
C PRO A 233 8.81 3.45 20.33
N LEU A 234 8.10 3.95 19.31
CA LEU A 234 7.71 3.14 18.14
C LEU A 234 8.91 2.58 17.38
N ILE A 235 9.96 3.41 17.20
CA ILE A 235 11.21 3.00 16.56
C ILE A 235 11.92 1.92 17.39
N ASN A 236 11.95 2.06 18.72
CA ASN A 236 12.62 1.12 19.62
C ASN A 236 11.93 -0.24 19.66
N MET A 237 10.59 -0.26 19.63
CA MET A 237 9.79 -1.49 19.53
C MET A 237 9.89 -2.14 18.14
N HIS A 238 10.25 -1.39 17.09
CA HIS A 238 10.26 -1.91 15.73
C HIS A 238 11.35 -2.99 15.54
N PRO A 239 11.05 -4.16 14.96
CA PRO A 239 12.02 -5.25 14.82
C PRO A 239 13.30 -4.91 14.05
N LEU A 240 13.24 -3.93 13.15
CA LEU A 240 14.43 -3.43 12.42
C LEU A 240 15.43 -2.67 13.32
N ARG A 241 14.95 -2.17 14.48
CA ARG A 241 15.65 -1.28 15.42
C ARG A 241 16.23 -0.03 14.75
N SER A 242 16.72 0.92 15.54
CA SER A 242 17.51 2.05 15.03
C SER A 242 18.87 2.10 15.69
N THR A 243 19.85 2.65 14.97
CA THR A 243 21.14 3.03 15.55
C THR A 243 21.14 4.50 16.01
N SER A 244 20.21 5.31 15.49
CA SER A 244 20.14 6.75 15.78
C SER A 244 18.70 7.16 16.16
N PRO A 245 18.51 7.96 17.22
CA PRO A 245 17.18 8.40 17.63
C PRO A 245 16.60 9.44 16.67
N PHE A 246 15.29 9.41 16.48
CA PHE A 246 14.56 10.49 15.83
C PHE A 246 14.65 11.76 16.67
N SER A 247 14.94 12.88 16.01
CA SER A 247 14.97 14.22 16.59
C SER A 247 13.98 15.10 15.83
N ALA A 248 13.29 16.00 16.54
CA ALA A 248 12.37 16.95 15.93
C ALA A 248 12.99 18.36 15.88
N ASP A 249 12.40 19.26 15.09
CA ASP A 249 12.88 20.64 14.97
C ASP A 249 12.54 21.41 16.25
N ALA A 250 13.57 21.84 16.98
CA ALA A 250 13.44 22.59 18.23
C ALA A 250 12.74 23.95 18.05
N ARG A 251 12.62 24.46 16.82
CA ARG A 251 11.93 25.72 16.50
C ARG A 251 10.43 25.53 16.28
N LYS A 252 9.95 24.29 16.24
CA LYS A 252 8.54 23.96 16.06
C LYS A 252 7.95 23.39 17.35
N THR A 253 6.64 23.58 17.50
CA THR A 253 5.86 22.97 18.57
C THR A 253 4.80 22.07 17.95
N THR A 254 4.73 20.83 18.43
CA THR A 254 3.61 19.93 18.14
C THR A 254 2.92 19.61 19.45
N GLU A 255 1.60 19.81 19.49
CA GLU A 255 0.77 19.52 20.65
C GLU A 255 0.19 18.11 20.57
N PHE A 256 0.15 17.43 21.71
CA PHE A 256 -0.55 16.16 21.86
C PHE A 256 -1.72 16.34 22.82
N HIS A 257 -2.89 15.86 22.41
CA HIS A 257 -4.14 15.88 23.17
C HIS A 257 -4.75 14.47 23.17
N GLU A 258 -5.50 14.14 24.22
CA GLU A 258 -6.20 12.86 24.33
C GLU A 258 -7.70 13.03 24.07
N TYR A 259 -8.35 12.00 23.53
CA TYR A 259 -9.80 11.94 23.35
C TYR A 259 -10.34 10.53 23.68
N PRO A 260 -11.63 10.37 24.02
CA PRO A 260 -12.18 9.06 24.38
C PRO A 260 -12.04 8.03 23.26
N ALA A 261 -11.49 6.86 23.54
CA ALA A 261 -11.23 5.81 22.54
C ALA A 261 -12.49 5.32 21.81
N ASP A 262 -13.61 5.22 22.52
CA ASP A 262 -14.93 4.87 21.98
C ASP A 262 -15.58 6.02 21.18
N GLY A 263 -15.02 7.22 21.30
CA GLY A 263 -15.51 8.46 20.74
C GLY A 263 -14.88 8.86 19.40
N LEU A 264 -15.10 10.13 19.07
CA LEU A 264 -14.42 10.87 18.01
C LEU A 264 -13.88 12.17 18.62
N PRO A 265 -12.71 12.67 18.18
CA PRO A 265 -12.14 13.91 18.73
C PRO A 265 -13.11 15.08 18.52
N LEU A 266 -13.22 15.98 19.49
CA LEU A 266 -14.14 17.11 19.42
C LEU A 266 -13.71 18.11 18.33
N GLU A 267 -12.41 18.37 18.23
CA GLU A 267 -11.85 19.23 17.20
C GLU A 267 -11.86 18.54 15.81
N PRO A 268 -12.19 19.27 14.74
CA PRO A 268 -11.97 18.81 13.37
C PRO A 268 -10.53 18.36 13.14
N ALA A 269 -10.36 17.16 12.59
CA ALA A 269 -9.07 16.52 12.39
C ALA A 269 -9.14 15.53 11.23
N VAL A 270 -7.99 15.28 10.61
CA VAL A 270 -7.85 14.18 9.65
C VAL A 270 -7.58 12.89 10.42
N MET A 271 -8.34 11.83 10.10
CA MET A 271 -8.34 10.54 10.80
C MET A 271 -7.90 9.40 9.87
N PRO A 272 -6.62 9.00 9.89
CA PRO A 272 -6.14 7.88 9.09
C PRO A 272 -6.62 6.53 9.61
N ALA A 273 -7.43 5.84 8.81
CA ALA A 273 -7.80 4.45 8.99
C ALA A 273 -6.78 3.51 8.33
N PRO A 274 -6.58 2.29 8.87
CA PRO A 274 -5.71 1.29 8.26
C PRO A 274 -6.22 0.80 6.89
N ASP A 275 -7.53 0.72 6.72
CA ASP A 275 -8.22 0.15 5.56
C ASP A 275 -9.64 0.72 5.41
N GLU A 276 -10.40 0.20 4.44
CA GLU A 276 -11.79 0.61 4.20
C GLU A 276 -12.70 0.38 5.42
N TRP A 277 -12.50 -0.69 6.19
CA TRP A 277 -13.33 -0.98 7.37
C TRP A 277 -13.20 0.12 8.41
N GLY A 278 -11.98 0.60 8.66
CA GLY A 278 -11.75 1.70 9.59
C GLY A 278 -12.40 3.02 9.14
N VAL A 279 -12.48 3.29 7.83
CA VAL A 279 -13.17 4.48 7.32
C VAL A 279 -14.68 4.36 7.51
N VAL A 280 -15.28 3.21 7.17
CA VAL A 280 -16.73 2.97 7.38
C VAL A 280 -17.07 3.01 8.87
N ASP A 281 -16.23 2.44 9.72
CA ASP A 281 -16.38 2.50 11.17
C ASP A 281 -16.47 3.94 11.70
N MET A 282 -15.60 4.85 11.23
CA MET A 282 -15.67 6.27 11.62
C MET A 282 -16.97 6.93 11.17
N LEU A 283 -17.47 6.62 9.96
CA LEU A 283 -18.76 7.11 9.50
C LEU A 283 -19.89 6.61 10.42
N ILE A 284 -19.89 5.32 10.78
CA ILE A 284 -20.87 4.72 11.70
C ILE A 284 -20.83 5.43 13.07
N ARG A 285 -19.65 5.61 13.65
CA ARG A 285 -19.49 6.32 14.93
C ARG A 285 -19.94 7.77 14.86
N GLY A 286 -19.60 8.46 13.77
CA GLY A 286 -20.05 9.83 13.50
C GLY A 286 -21.57 9.92 13.50
N ARG A 287 -22.25 9.03 12.77
CA ARG A 287 -23.72 8.99 12.71
C ARG A 287 -24.35 8.68 14.06
N LYS A 288 -23.82 7.71 14.82
CA LYS A 288 -24.29 7.40 16.19
C LYS A 288 -24.17 8.60 17.14
N GLN A 289 -23.17 9.46 16.94
CA GLN A 289 -22.94 10.67 17.76
C GLN A 289 -23.60 11.93 17.17
N GLY A 290 -24.35 11.84 16.08
CA GLY A 290 -24.96 13.01 15.43
C GLY A 290 -23.95 13.95 14.76
N ARG A 291 -22.75 13.47 14.43
CA ARG A 291 -21.65 14.25 13.85
C ARG A 291 -21.40 13.86 12.39
N ALA A 292 -21.19 14.87 11.55
CA ALA A 292 -20.77 14.66 10.17
C ALA A 292 -19.28 14.25 10.13
N VAL A 293 -18.98 13.24 9.32
CA VAL A 293 -17.62 12.81 9.00
C VAL A 293 -17.48 12.84 7.48
N ASP A 294 -16.59 13.71 7.01
CA ASP A 294 -16.22 13.81 5.61
C ASP A 294 -15.19 12.71 5.26
N VAL A 295 -15.00 12.41 3.97
CA VAL A 295 -14.06 11.37 3.54
C VAL A 295 -13.15 11.88 2.44
N PHE A 296 -11.85 11.61 2.53
CA PHE A 296 -10.98 11.73 1.37
C PHE A 296 -11.02 10.43 0.56
N ASP A 297 -11.79 10.43 -0.53
CA ASP A 297 -11.97 9.26 -1.41
C ASP A 297 -11.82 9.67 -2.89
N PRO A 298 -10.61 10.05 -3.33
CA PRO A 298 -10.37 10.59 -4.67
C PRO A 298 -10.77 9.63 -5.81
N GLY A 299 -10.84 8.32 -5.53
CA GLY A 299 -11.24 7.29 -6.48
C GLY A 299 -12.69 6.79 -6.33
N ARG A 300 -13.50 7.37 -5.42
CA ARG A 300 -14.84 6.88 -5.04
C ARG A 300 -14.86 5.39 -4.65
N THR A 301 -13.73 4.88 -4.16
CA THR A 301 -13.50 3.47 -3.86
C THR A 301 -14.34 3.00 -2.67
N LEU A 302 -14.56 3.87 -1.68
CA LEU A 302 -15.31 3.52 -0.48
C LEU A 302 -16.79 3.28 -0.79
N SER A 303 -17.39 4.09 -1.67
CA SER A 303 -18.78 3.92 -2.08
C SER A 303 -19.02 2.54 -2.75
N HIS A 304 -18.08 2.11 -3.59
CA HIS A 304 -18.11 0.77 -4.20
C HIS A 304 -17.90 -0.32 -3.15
N PHE A 305 -17.00 -0.12 -2.20
CA PHE A 305 -16.78 -1.06 -1.11
C PHE A 305 -18.05 -1.30 -0.28
N VAL A 306 -18.73 -0.24 0.17
CA VAL A 306 -19.97 -0.35 0.96
C VAL A 306 -21.07 -1.04 0.16
N LYS A 307 -21.20 -0.71 -1.13
CA LYS A 307 -22.14 -1.40 -2.03
C LYS A 307 -21.83 -2.89 -2.14
N ASP A 308 -20.57 -3.24 -2.39
CA ASP A 308 -20.16 -4.64 -2.52
C ASP A 308 -20.33 -5.43 -1.22
N CYS A 309 -20.14 -4.81 -0.04
CA CYS A 309 -20.46 -5.42 1.24
C CYS A 309 -21.95 -5.81 1.32
N ARG A 310 -22.86 -4.89 0.93
CA ARG A 310 -24.30 -5.14 0.94
C ARG A 310 -24.70 -6.26 -0.03
N GLU A 311 -24.15 -6.24 -1.24
CA GLU A 311 -24.43 -7.26 -2.25
C GLU A 311 -23.93 -8.65 -1.81
N LEU A 312 -22.75 -8.71 -1.20
CA LEU A 312 -22.19 -9.96 -0.70
C LEU A 312 -23.01 -10.49 0.49
N LEU A 313 -23.39 -9.64 1.44
CA LEU A 313 -24.18 -10.05 2.61
C LEU A 313 -25.61 -10.47 2.24
N LYS A 314 -26.32 -9.67 1.42
CA LYS A 314 -27.75 -9.90 1.14
C LYS A 314 -28.01 -10.91 0.02
N HIS A 315 -27.11 -10.99 -0.95
CA HIS A 315 -27.35 -11.76 -2.18
C HIS A 315 -26.26 -12.80 -2.46
N GLY A 316 -25.20 -12.89 -1.64
CA GLY A 316 -24.07 -13.78 -1.91
C GLY A 316 -23.32 -13.45 -3.21
N ARG A 317 -23.50 -12.23 -3.75
CA ARG A 317 -22.86 -11.84 -5.02
C ARG A 317 -21.40 -11.51 -4.75
N ARG A 318 -20.50 -12.14 -5.52
CA ARG A 318 -19.06 -11.90 -5.40
C ARG A 318 -18.71 -10.44 -5.66
N SER A 319 -17.87 -9.89 -4.79
CA SER A 319 -17.41 -8.51 -4.87
C SER A 319 -16.36 -8.31 -5.96
N THR A 320 -16.41 -7.14 -6.59
CA THR A 320 -15.36 -6.66 -7.50
C THR A 320 -14.29 -5.83 -6.77
N HIS A 321 -14.61 -5.31 -5.58
CA HIS A 321 -13.71 -4.53 -4.74
C HIS A 321 -12.51 -5.34 -4.24
N GLY A 322 -11.30 -4.76 -4.30
CA GLY A 322 -10.06 -5.46 -3.99
C GLY A 322 -9.99 -6.05 -2.58
N ALA A 323 -10.56 -5.37 -1.58
CA ALA A 323 -10.59 -5.81 -0.19
C ALA A 323 -11.45 -7.08 0.03
N LEU A 324 -12.48 -7.29 -0.78
CA LEU A 324 -13.48 -8.34 -0.62
C LEU A 324 -13.34 -9.48 -1.63
N ARG A 325 -12.74 -9.22 -2.80
CA ARG A 325 -12.65 -10.15 -3.94
C ARG A 325 -12.14 -11.55 -3.60
N ARG A 326 -11.32 -11.69 -2.56
CA ARG A 326 -10.75 -12.98 -2.11
C ARG A 326 -11.74 -13.84 -1.33
N TYR A 327 -12.89 -13.29 -0.94
CA TYR A 327 -13.92 -13.97 -0.17
C TYR A 327 -15.10 -14.32 -1.08
N ASP A 328 -15.59 -15.53 -0.89
CA ASP A 328 -16.70 -16.14 -1.63
C ASP A 328 -18.06 -15.96 -0.94
N SER A 329 -18.06 -15.66 0.36
CA SER A 329 -19.27 -15.44 1.16
C SER A 329 -19.02 -14.40 2.25
N TRP A 330 -20.10 -13.90 2.87
CA TRP A 330 -19.95 -13.00 4.01
C TRP A 330 -19.36 -13.71 5.23
N GLU A 331 -19.68 -14.99 5.43
CA GLU A 331 -19.12 -15.80 6.52
C GLU A 331 -17.60 -15.95 6.40
N SER A 332 -17.06 -16.05 5.18
CA SER A 332 -15.61 -16.10 4.98
C SER A 332 -14.93 -14.74 5.24
N VAL A 333 -15.61 -13.63 4.93
CA VAL A 333 -15.18 -12.29 5.38
C VAL A 333 -15.18 -12.22 6.91
N ALA A 334 -16.30 -12.58 7.55
CA ALA A 334 -16.48 -12.49 8.99
C ALA A 334 -15.45 -13.33 9.74
N ARG A 335 -15.20 -14.56 9.30
CA ARG A 335 -14.15 -15.42 9.88
C ARG A 335 -12.76 -14.80 9.75
N ALA A 336 -12.45 -14.16 8.63
CA ALA A 336 -11.14 -13.55 8.41
C ALA A 336 -10.93 -12.24 9.17
N MET A 337 -12.02 -11.52 9.47
CA MET A 337 -12.04 -10.19 10.06
C MET A 337 -12.57 -10.14 11.49
N ILE A 338 -12.90 -11.30 12.10
CA ILE A 338 -13.51 -11.39 13.44
C ILE A 338 -12.73 -10.67 14.54
N TRP A 339 -11.42 -10.52 14.36
CA TRP A 339 -10.50 -9.83 15.27
C TRP A 339 -10.59 -8.29 15.19
N SER A 340 -11.20 -7.72 14.14
CA SER A 340 -11.22 -6.28 13.91
C SER A 340 -12.49 -5.65 14.50
N PRO A 341 -12.38 -4.78 15.53
CA PRO A 341 -13.54 -4.09 16.08
C PRO A 341 -14.24 -3.19 15.06
N ALA A 342 -13.48 -2.62 14.12
CA ALA A 342 -14.04 -1.85 13.01
C ALA A 342 -14.93 -2.73 12.13
N PHE A 343 -14.46 -3.94 11.76
CA PHE A 343 -15.27 -4.90 11.01
C PHE A 343 -16.53 -5.29 11.78
N GLN A 344 -16.42 -5.63 13.07
CA GLN A 344 -17.55 -6.06 13.89
C GLN A 344 -18.67 -5.00 13.91
N ARG A 345 -18.33 -3.71 14.07
CA ARG A 345 -19.30 -2.62 14.03
C ARG A 345 -19.92 -2.41 12.66
N VAL A 346 -19.13 -2.56 11.59
CA VAL A 346 -19.66 -2.51 10.21
C VAL A 346 -20.61 -3.67 9.94
N GLU A 347 -20.26 -4.88 10.39
CA GLU A 347 -21.10 -6.06 10.24
C GLU A 347 -22.42 -5.92 11.01
N GLU A 348 -22.37 -5.45 12.26
CA GLU A 348 -23.56 -5.19 13.07
C GLU A 348 -24.49 -4.17 12.37
N TRP A 349 -23.94 -3.06 11.88
CA TRP A 349 -24.70 -2.06 11.14
C TRP A 349 -25.37 -2.63 9.87
N LEU A 350 -24.63 -3.44 9.09
CA LEU A 350 -25.16 -4.08 7.88
C LEU A 350 -26.28 -5.08 8.20
N LYS A 351 -26.11 -5.90 9.26
CA LYS A 351 -27.08 -6.93 9.67
C LYS A 351 -28.37 -6.32 10.21
N ASN A 352 -28.28 -5.20 10.91
CA ASN A 352 -29.45 -4.54 11.52
C ASN A 352 -30.22 -3.63 10.53
N GLY A 353 -29.90 -3.69 9.24
CA GLY A 353 -30.73 -3.08 8.19
C GLY A 353 -30.43 -1.62 7.87
N ASP A 354 -29.18 -1.17 8.00
CA ASP A 354 -28.72 0.18 7.67
C ASP A 354 -29.54 1.29 8.37
N HIS A 355 -29.60 1.27 9.70
CA HIS A 355 -30.40 2.22 10.50
C HIS A 355 -30.19 3.73 10.19
N PHE A 356 -29.09 4.08 9.53
CA PHE A 356 -28.81 5.43 9.06
C PHE A 356 -27.98 5.41 7.77
N ASP A 357 -28.15 6.46 6.97
CA ASP A 357 -27.42 6.65 5.73
C ASP A 357 -25.94 7.00 5.98
N LEU A 358 -25.05 6.25 5.33
CA LEU A 358 -23.60 6.48 5.33
C LEU A 358 -23.16 7.38 4.17
N SER A 359 -24.05 8.16 3.57
CA SER A 359 -23.65 9.21 2.64
C SER A 359 -22.58 10.11 3.26
N TYR A 360 -21.60 10.47 2.46
CA TYR A 360 -20.47 11.28 2.89
C TYR A 360 -20.12 12.29 1.80
N ARG A 361 -19.55 13.42 2.23
CA ARG A 361 -18.92 14.38 1.31
C ARG A 361 -17.49 13.92 1.03
N SER A 362 -17.17 13.73 -0.24
CA SER A 362 -15.78 13.52 -0.65
C SER A 362 -15.05 14.86 -0.68
N VAL A 363 -13.93 14.97 0.03
CA VAL A 363 -13.13 16.20 0.09
C VAL A 363 -11.96 16.16 -0.89
N PRO A 364 -11.52 17.32 -1.43
CA PRO A 364 -10.29 17.42 -2.22
C PRO A 364 -9.05 17.44 -1.33
N GLU A 365 -7.88 17.18 -1.93
CA GLU A 365 -6.58 17.19 -1.25
C GLU A 365 -6.27 18.50 -0.51
N SER A 366 -6.76 19.64 -1.03
CA SER A 366 -6.54 20.96 -0.44
C SER A 366 -7.15 21.09 0.96
N GLU A 367 -8.23 20.37 1.25
CA GLU A 367 -8.86 20.39 2.57
C GLU A 367 -8.10 19.54 3.60
N LEU A 368 -7.25 18.60 3.16
CA LEU A 368 -6.39 17.82 4.06
C LEU A 368 -5.19 18.64 4.57
N ILE A 369 -4.61 19.45 3.68
CA ILE A 369 -3.40 20.25 3.95
C ILE A 369 -3.77 21.55 4.68
N GLY A 370 -5.02 22.01 4.54
CA GLY A 370 -5.57 23.12 5.29
C GLY A 370 -6.01 22.73 6.70
N ARG A 371 -6.60 23.69 7.42
CA ARG A 371 -7.25 23.41 8.69
C ARG A 371 -8.61 22.75 8.42
N PRO A 372 -8.83 21.50 8.83
CA PRO A 372 -10.06 20.80 8.54
C PRO A 372 -11.26 21.49 9.20
N LEU A 373 -12.41 21.52 8.52
CA LEU A 373 -13.66 22.07 9.06
C LEU A 373 -14.51 21.02 9.78
N ASN A 374 -14.40 19.77 9.35
CA ASN A 374 -15.04 18.60 9.96
C ASN A 374 -13.98 17.52 10.23
N LEU A 375 -14.40 16.42 10.86
CA LEU A 375 -13.60 15.19 10.85
C LEU A 375 -13.50 14.66 9.42
N ILE A 376 -12.30 14.29 8.99
CA ILE A 376 -12.07 13.72 7.66
C ILE A 376 -11.48 12.32 7.83
N ALA A 377 -12.28 11.30 7.54
CA ALA A 377 -11.80 9.92 7.50
C ALA A 377 -11.04 9.66 6.20
N VAL A 378 -9.89 9.00 6.29
CA VAL A 378 -9.03 8.73 5.13
C VAL A 378 -8.26 7.44 5.29
N LYS A 379 -7.98 6.71 4.20
CA LYS A 379 -7.06 5.57 4.29
C LYS A 379 -5.64 6.08 4.46
N LEU A 380 -4.91 5.52 5.42
CA LEU A 380 -3.52 5.90 5.71
C LEU A 380 -2.61 5.82 4.47
N HIS A 381 -2.84 4.81 3.63
CA HIS A 381 -2.13 4.65 2.36
C HIS A 381 -2.21 5.90 1.45
N ASP A 382 -3.36 6.57 1.44
CA ASP A 382 -3.62 7.69 0.52
C ASP A 382 -3.00 9.00 1.02
N ILE A 383 -2.60 9.07 2.29
CA ILE A 383 -2.02 10.27 2.90
C ILE A 383 -0.53 10.16 3.23
N LYS A 384 0.17 9.12 2.76
CA LYS A 384 1.59 8.90 3.05
C LYS A 384 2.47 10.11 2.77
N SER A 385 2.17 10.95 1.78
CA SER A 385 3.03 12.11 1.44
C SER A 385 2.52 13.45 1.99
N PHE A 386 1.48 13.47 2.82
CA PHE A 386 0.87 14.70 3.30
C PHE A 386 1.46 15.16 4.62
N GLU A 387 1.50 16.47 4.83
CA GLU A 387 1.73 17.10 6.12
C GLU A 387 0.40 17.67 6.59
N LEU A 388 -0.09 17.17 7.72
CA LEU A 388 -1.44 17.41 8.23
C LEU A 388 -1.36 18.32 9.46
N PRO A 389 -1.98 19.52 9.43
CA PRO A 389 -1.95 20.43 10.57
C PRO A 389 -2.54 19.79 11.83
N ILE A 390 -3.73 19.18 11.69
CA ILE A 390 -4.47 18.56 12.79
C ILE A 390 -4.78 17.11 12.42
N LEU A 391 -4.15 16.19 13.14
CA LEU A 391 -4.26 14.75 12.98
C LEU A 391 -4.95 14.14 14.20
N ALA A 392 -5.78 13.12 14.00
CA ALA A 392 -6.28 12.29 15.09
C ALA A 392 -6.09 10.81 14.76
N LEU A 393 -5.29 10.10 15.56
CA LEU A 393 -5.06 8.67 15.36
C LEU A 393 -6.25 7.87 15.89
N PRO A 394 -6.96 7.08 15.06
CA PRO A 394 -7.99 6.19 15.58
C PRO A 394 -7.39 4.98 16.28
N GLU A 395 -8.16 4.42 17.20
CA GLU A 395 -7.81 3.16 17.87
C GLU A 395 -7.64 1.98 16.89
N THR A 396 -8.28 2.07 15.71
CA THR A 396 -8.18 1.05 14.65
C THR A 396 -6.77 0.81 14.12
N LEU A 397 -5.84 1.75 14.33
CA LEU A 397 -4.43 1.56 13.97
C LEU A 397 -3.66 0.65 14.94
N TYR A 398 -4.14 0.44 16.17
CA TYR A 398 -3.44 -0.35 17.19
C TYR A 398 -3.80 -1.84 17.14
N TYR A 399 -5.03 -2.19 16.74
CA TYR A 399 -5.56 -3.57 16.72
C TYR A 399 -4.91 -4.55 15.72
N LEU A 400 -3.87 -4.14 15.00
CA LEU A 400 -3.36 -4.84 13.82
C LEU A 400 -2.45 -6.04 14.15
N ALA A 401 -1.93 -6.15 15.38
CA ALA A 401 -1.03 -7.23 15.78
C ALA A 401 -1.84 -8.50 16.14
N ARG A 402 -1.94 -9.45 15.21
CA ARG A 402 -2.81 -10.64 15.36
C ARG A 402 -2.24 -11.78 16.22
N GLU A 403 -0.94 -12.03 16.14
CA GLU A 403 -0.40 -13.39 16.44
C GLU A 403 1.02 -13.37 17.03
N GLY A 404 1.47 -12.25 17.62
CA GLY A 404 2.83 -12.14 18.19
C GLY A 404 3.98 -12.29 17.18
N SER A 405 3.69 -12.45 15.88
CA SER A 405 4.74 -12.54 14.86
C SER A 405 5.44 -11.18 14.72
N GLN A 406 6.77 -11.20 14.66
CA GLN A 406 7.57 -9.98 14.46
C GLN A 406 7.14 -9.19 13.21
N ARG A 407 6.62 -9.88 12.18
CA ARG A 407 6.19 -9.22 10.94
C ARG A 407 4.90 -8.41 11.12
N GLU A 408 3.92 -8.95 11.83
CA GLU A 408 2.69 -8.20 12.12
C GLU A 408 2.99 -7.03 13.07
N LEU A 409 3.85 -7.23 14.07
CA LEU A 409 4.33 -6.14 14.93
C LEU A 409 5.02 -5.03 14.11
N ALA A 410 5.95 -5.39 13.22
CA ALA A 410 6.63 -4.43 12.33
C ALA A 410 5.62 -3.68 11.45
N ARG A 411 4.61 -4.36 10.92
CA ARG A 411 3.55 -3.73 10.12
C ARG A 411 2.75 -2.72 10.94
N THR A 412 2.28 -3.10 12.12
CA THR A 412 1.51 -2.23 13.01
C THR A 412 2.31 -0.99 13.39
N LEU A 413 3.56 -1.18 13.83
CA LEU A 413 4.46 -0.08 14.20
C LEU A 413 4.78 0.82 13.00
N SER A 414 4.97 0.25 11.81
CA SER A 414 5.18 1.04 10.59
C SER A 414 3.97 1.92 10.24
N MET A 415 2.75 1.39 10.42
CA MET A 415 1.52 2.15 10.18
C MET A 415 1.33 3.26 11.22
N LEU A 416 1.54 2.98 12.50
CA LEU A 416 1.49 3.97 13.58
C LEU A 416 2.55 5.07 13.37
N TYR A 417 3.80 4.67 13.11
CA TYR A 417 4.90 5.58 12.81
C TYR A 417 4.56 6.48 11.61
N THR A 418 4.07 5.90 10.51
CA THR A 418 3.72 6.68 9.33
C THR A 418 2.57 7.64 9.62
N ALA A 419 1.54 7.18 10.31
CA ALA A 419 0.38 7.99 10.65
C ALA A 419 0.77 9.19 11.52
N VAL A 420 1.44 8.95 12.66
CA VAL A 420 1.79 10.02 13.61
C VAL A 420 2.72 11.05 12.98
N THR A 421 3.69 10.61 12.18
CA THR A 421 4.68 11.50 11.53
C THR A 421 4.10 12.33 10.39
N ARG A 422 2.82 12.15 10.01
CA ARG A 422 2.13 13.09 9.12
C ARG A 422 1.60 14.31 9.88
N GLY A 423 1.43 14.24 11.20
CA GLY A 423 0.96 15.35 12.03
C GLY A 423 2.04 16.44 12.21
N ALA A 424 1.65 17.70 12.08
CA ALA A 424 2.56 18.84 12.18
C ALA A 424 2.31 19.71 13.42
N GLU A 425 1.09 20.22 13.61
CA GLU A 425 0.78 21.18 14.68
C GLU A 425 0.13 20.49 15.88
N ARG A 426 -0.88 19.65 15.62
CA ARG A 426 -1.62 18.96 16.68
C ARG A 426 -1.92 17.50 16.33
N VAL A 427 -1.70 16.63 17.31
CA VAL A 427 -1.99 15.20 17.23
C VAL A 427 -2.91 14.81 18.38
N HIS A 428 -4.10 14.35 18.03
CA HIS A 428 -5.06 13.78 18.97
C HIS A 428 -4.86 12.26 19.04
N LEU A 429 -4.75 11.73 20.25
CA LEU A 429 -4.57 10.31 20.53
C LEU A 429 -5.79 9.79 21.31
N PRO A 430 -6.22 8.53 21.10
CA PRO A 430 -7.22 7.95 21.97
C PRO A 430 -6.61 7.79 23.37
N ASP A 431 -7.40 7.99 24.42
CA ASP A 431 -6.96 7.82 25.81
C ASP A 431 -6.40 6.41 26.10
N SER A 432 -6.87 5.38 25.37
CA SER A 432 -6.33 4.02 25.41
C SER A 432 -4.94 3.82 24.78
N HIS A 433 -4.35 4.84 24.12
CA HIS A 433 -3.12 4.63 23.34
C HIS A 433 -1.93 4.11 24.16
N ARG A 434 -1.79 4.51 25.44
CA ARG A 434 -0.66 4.09 26.28
C ARG A 434 -0.73 2.61 26.63
N GLU A 435 -1.94 2.12 26.88
CA GLU A 435 -2.20 0.70 27.12
C GLU A 435 -1.83 -0.10 25.87
N TRP A 436 -2.23 0.38 24.69
CA TRP A 436 -1.85 -0.24 23.42
C TRP A 436 -0.35 -0.24 23.16
N LEU A 437 0.36 0.85 23.43
CA LEU A 437 1.83 0.89 23.28
C LEU A 437 2.51 -0.08 24.25
N THR A 438 2.01 -0.21 25.47
CA THR A 438 2.52 -1.18 26.46
C THR A 438 2.30 -2.62 25.99
N TYR A 439 1.12 -2.91 25.43
CA TYR A 439 0.80 -4.21 24.84
C TYR A 439 1.71 -4.55 23.65
N LEU A 440 2.01 -3.58 22.79
CA LEU A 440 2.88 -3.77 21.62
C LEU A 440 4.36 -3.98 22.02
N ASP A 441 4.81 -3.38 23.12
CA ASP A 441 6.16 -3.58 23.66
C ASP A 441 6.32 -4.98 24.27
N ASN A 442 5.27 -5.48 24.94
CA ASN A 442 5.28 -6.78 25.63
C ASN A 442 4.07 -7.65 25.23
N PRO A 443 4.07 -8.24 24.02
CA PRO A 443 2.93 -9.02 23.51
C PRO A 443 2.70 -10.37 24.24
N VAL A 444 3.48 -10.72 25.26
CA VAL A 444 3.46 -12.01 25.97
C VAL A 444 2.50 -12.03 27.18
N THR A 445 1.94 -10.88 27.56
CA THR A 445 1.12 -10.74 28.79
C THR A 445 -0.39 -10.58 28.56
N ALA A 446 -0.98 -11.18 27.52
CA ALA A 446 -2.43 -11.23 27.35
C ALA A 446 -2.94 -12.64 27.03
#